data_AF-W1X0D9-F1
#
_entry.id   AF-W1X0D9-F1
#
_cell.length_a   1.000
_cell.length_b   1.000
_cell.length_c   1.000
_cell.angle_alpha   90.00
_cell.angle_beta   90.00
_cell.angle_gamma   90.00
#
_symmetry.space_group_name_H-M   'P 1'
#
loop_
_entity.id
_entity.type
_entity.pdbx_description
1 polymer ?
#
loop_
_entity_poly.entity_id
_entity_poly.type
_entity_poly.pdbx_seq_one_letter_code
_entity_poly.pdbx_strand_id
1 'polypeptide(L)'
;GADTARLFILFAAPVDRDLDWSDQGVEGSYRFLGRVWRIVDAYNEEGKKKVTGELTKDEFALRRELHRVIKKVTEDLDNNFNFNTAISAIMELVNAMYAHKDKAETINSALANELTHSLLLLLAPFVPHMTEELWHELGETTSI
;
A
#
# COMPACT_ATOMS: atom_id res chain seq x y z
N GLY A 1 -0.62 15.80 7.43
CA GLY A 1 -0.97 16.50 6.17
C GLY A 1 -2.38 16.13 5.75
N ALA A 2 -2.85 16.61 4.59
CA ALA A 2 -4.20 16.32 4.09
C ALA A 2 -4.46 14.80 4.00
N ASP A 3 -3.50 14.03 3.47
CA ASP A 3 -3.60 12.58 3.34
C ASP A 3 -3.73 11.86 4.68
N THR A 4 -3.03 12.33 5.72
CA THR A 4 -3.15 11.78 7.07
C THR A 4 -4.59 11.90 7.58
N ALA A 5 -5.20 13.07 7.42
CA ALA A 5 -6.56 13.33 7.88
C ALA A 5 -7.58 12.52 7.06
N ARG A 6 -7.43 12.48 5.73
CA ARG A 6 -8.27 11.67 4.83
C ARG A 6 -8.23 10.20 5.21
N LEU A 7 -7.03 9.65 5.37
CA LEU A 7 -6.86 8.25 5.71
C LEU A 7 -7.48 7.93 7.07
N PHE A 8 -7.26 8.78 8.08
CA PHE A 8 -7.87 8.61 9.40
C PHE A 8 -9.40 8.57 9.30
N ILE A 9 -10.01 9.57 8.63
CA ILE A 9 -11.47 9.67 8.50
C ILE A 9 -12.05 8.45 7.81
N LEU A 10 -11.45 8.02 6.69
CA LEU A 10 -11.93 6.88 5.90
C LEU A 10 -11.68 5.52 6.56
N PHE A 11 -10.77 5.48 7.54
CA PHE A 11 -10.42 4.25 8.27
C PHE A 11 -11.16 4.08 9.59
N ALA A 12 -11.41 5.18 10.32
CA ALA A 12 -11.86 5.13 11.70
C ALA A 12 -13.29 4.61 11.86
N ALA A 13 -14.16 4.82 10.86
CA ALA A 13 -15.53 4.33 10.88
C ALA A 13 -16.04 3.99 9.47
N PRO A 14 -16.99 3.06 9.33
CA PRO A 14 -17.79 2.90 8.13
C PRO A 14 -18.51 4.20 7.74
N VAL A 15 -18.80 4.37 6.45
CA VAL A 15 -19.43 5.60 5.91
C VAL A 15 -20.82 5.90 6.46
N ASP A 16 -21.52 4.90 6.98
CA ASP A 16 -22.87 4.99 7.55
C ASP A 16 -22.89 5.19 9.07
N ARG A 17 -21.72 5.35 9.70
CA ARG A 17 -21.59 5.51 11.14
C ARG A 17 -20.93 6.82 11.51
N ASP A 18 -21.26 7.31 12.71
CA ASP A 18 -20.60 8.46 13.29
C ASP A 18 -19.13 8.14 13.58
N LEU A 19 -18.27 9.12 13.30
CA LEU A 19 -16.84 9.07 13.59
C LEU A 19 -16.54 9.88 14.85
N ASP A 20 -15.94 9.22 15.83
CA ASP A 20 -15.35 9.88 16.98
C ASP A 20 -13.91 10.29 16.66
N TRP A 21 -13.63 11.60 16.74
CA TRP A 21 -12.29 12.12 16.47
C TRP A 21 -11.30 11.66 17.54
N SER A 22 -10.12 11.21 17.11
CA SER A 22 -9.04 10.76 17.99
C SER A 22 -7.68 11.20 17.46
N ASP A 23 -7.00 12.10 18.18
CA ASP A 23 -5.66 12.57 17.81
C ASP A 23 -4.64 11.41 17.77
N GLN A 24 -4.79 10.42 18.67
CA GLN A 24 -3.98 9.21 18.63
C GLN A 24 -4.23 8.36 17.37
N GLY A 25 -5.49 8.31 16.91
CA GLY A 25 -5.85 7.66 15.66
C GLY A 25 -5.21 8.36 14.46
N VAL A 26 -5.23 9.69 14.43
CA VAL A 26 -4.57 10.51 13.41
C VAL A 26 -3.05 10.26 13.38
N GLU A 27 -2.41 10.19 14.55
CA GLU A 27 -0.99 9.84 14.65
C GLU A 27 -0.71 8.42 14.12
N GLY A 28 -1.62 7.48 14.37
CA GLY A 28 -1.59 6.13 13.79
C GLY A 28 -1.54 6.15 12.26
N SER A 29 -2.45 6.89 11.63
CA SER A 29 -2.48 7.08 10.18
C SER A 29 -1.20 7.74 9.66
N TYR A 30 -0.66 8.74 10.37
CA TYR A 30 0.62 9.38 10.00
C TYR A 30 1.79 8.38 9.99
N ARG A 31 1.91 7.58 11.06
CA ARG A 31 2.95 6.56 11.16
C ARG A 31 2.81 5.48 10.09
N PHE A 32 1.59 5.09 9.75
CA PHE A 32 1.34 4.15 8.67
C PHE A 32 1.79 4.71 7.32
N LEU A 33 1.46 5.96 6.99
CA LEU A 33 1.94 6.59 5.76
C LEU A 33 3.47 6.66 5.70
N GLY A 34 4.12 6.99 6.82
CA GLY A 34 5.58 6.92 6.91
C GLY A 34 6.16 5.51 6.73
N ARG A 35 5.40 4.44 7.02
CA ARG A 35 5.78 3.05 6.71
C ARG A 35 5.61 2.74 5.22
N VAL A 36 4.52 3.19 4.62
CA VAL A 36 4.29 3.04 3.16
C VAL A 36 5.44 3.66 2.38
N TRP A 37 5.82 4.89 2.71
CA TRP A 37 6.93 5.58 2.05
C TRP A 37 8.22 4.75 2.07
N ARG A 38 8.63 4.30 3.27
CA ARG A 38 9.87 3.53 3.45
C ARG A 38 9.85 2.19 2.75
N ILE A 39 8.71 1.49 2.73
CA ILE A 39 8.63 0.19 2.07
C ILE A 39 8.61 0.32 0.56
N VAL A 40 7.97 1.36 0.02
CA VAL A 40 7.99 1.66 -1.42
C VAL A 40 9.41 1.97 -1.87
N ASP A 41 10.12 2.85 -1.16
CA ASP A 41 11.53 3.17 -1.45
C ASP A 41 12.43 1.92 -1.41
N ALA A 42 12.30 1.12 -0.36
CA ALA A 42 13.08 -0.12 -0.23
C ALA A 42 12.84 -1.11 -1.38
N TYR A 43 11.59 -1.28 -1.83
CA TYR A 43 11.28 -2.17 -2.97
C TYR A 43 11.63 -1.52 -4.32
N ASN A 44 11.55 -0.20 -4.46
CA ASN A 44 12.02 0.51 -5.66
C ASN A 44 13.50 0.24 -5.91
N GLU A 45 14.33 0.29 -4.86
CA GLU A 45 15.75 -0.05 -4.96
C GLU A 45 15.99 -1.51 -5.38
N GLU A 46 15.19 -2.47 -4.90
CA GLU A 46 15.26 -3.86 -5.38
C GLU A 46 14.82 -3.99 -6.86
N GLY A 47 13.83 -3.21 -7.29
CA GLY A 47 13.39 -3.11 -8.68
C GLY A 47 14.53 -2.69 -9.63
N LYS A 48 15.43 -1.82 -9.17
CA LYS A 48 16.58 -1.32 -9.95
C LYS A 48 17.73 -2.32 -10.08
N LYS A 49 17.81 -3.35 -9.22
CA LYS A 49 18.90 -4.34 -9.22
C LYS A 49 18.86 -5.34 -10.37
N LYS A 50 17.75 -5.40 -11.13
CA LYS A 50 17.55 -6.30 -12.28
C LYS A 50 17.75 -7.79 -11.94
N VAL A 51 17.30 -8.21 -10.76
CA VAL A 51 17.26 -9.62 -10.36
C VAL A 51 16.12 -10.30 -11.13
N THR A 52 16.48 -11.28 -11.96
CA THR A 52 15.55 -12.02 -12.81
C THR A 52 15.55 -13.51 -12.48
N GLY A 53 14.45 -14.20 -12.76
CA GLY A 53 14.31 -15.64 -12.51
C GLY A 53 12.88 -15.99 -12.13
N GLU A 54 12.67 -17.25 -11.76
CA GLU A 54 11.40 -17.69 -11.17
C GLU A 54 11.24 -17.13 -9.76
N LEU A 55 9.99 -16.87 -9.36
CA LEU A 55 9.69 -16.44 -8.00
C LEU A 55 9.98 -17.59 -7.04
N THR A 56 10.61 -17.26 -5.92
CA THR A 56 10.65 -18.16 -4.76
C THR A 56 9.24 -18.43 -4.22
N LYS A 57 9.11 -19.43 -3.35
CA LYS A 57 7.82 -19.73 -2.70
C LYS A 57 7.28 -18.54 -1.91
N ASP A 58 8.15 -17.81 -1.22
CA ASP A 58 7.77 -16.67 -0.39
C ASP A 58 7.37 -15.46 -1.26
N GLU A 59 8.10 -15.22 -2.36
CA GLU A 59 7.76 -14.21 -3.36
C GLU A 59 6.42 -14.51 -4.06
N PHE A 60 6.19 -15.78 -4.41
CA PHE A 60 4.92 -16.20 -4.99
C PHE A 60 3.75 -16.02 -4.01
N ALA A 61 3.97 -16.34 -2.72
CA ALA A 61 2.98 -16.11 -1.68
C ALA A 61 2.68 -14.62 -1.50
N LEU A 62 3.70 -13.76 -1.49
CA LEU A 62 3.53 -12.30 -1.43
C LEU A 62 2.77 -11.75 -2.64
N ARG A 63 3.08 -12.25 -3.85
CA ARG A 63 2.35 -11.87 -5.06
C ARG A 63 0.88 -12.30 -5.00
N ARG A 64 0.60 -13.49 -4.49
CA ARG A 64 -0.77 -13.96 -4.27
C ARG A 64 -1.51 -13.07 -3.27
N GLU A 65 -0.83 -12.64 -2.21
CA GLU A 65 -1.38 -11.72 -1.22
C GLU A 65 -1.71 -10.36 -1.84
N LEU A 66 -0.84 -9.81 -2.68
CA LEU A 66 -1.13 -8.61 -3.46
C LEU A 66 -2.43 -8.76 -4.26
N HIS A 67 -2.57 -9.86 -5.01
CA HIS A 67 -3.75 -10.08 -5.86
C HIS A 67 -5.03 -10.30 -5.04
N ARG A 68 -4.93 -10.93 -3.86
CA ARG A 68 -6.04 -11.02 -2.89
C ARG A 68 -6.47 -9.63 -2.45
N VAL A 69 -5.53 -8.76 -2.11
CA VAL A 69 -5.78 -7.40 -1.63
C VAL A 69 -6.37 -6.53 -2.73
N ILE A 70 -5.86 -6.62 -3.97
CA ILE A 70 -6.46 -5.94 -5.14
C ILE A 70 -7.94 -6.31 -5.24
N LYS A 71 -8.26 -7.60 -5.27
CA LYS A 71 -9.65 -8.07 -5.34
C LYS A 71 -10.49 -7.52 -4.18
N LYS A 72 -9.98 -7.60 -2.94
CA LYS A 72 -10.71 -7.16 -1.75
C LYS A 72 -11.00 -5.66 -1.77
N VAL A 73 -10.01 -4.84 -2.13
CA VAL A 73 -10.17 -3.38 -2.22
C VAL A 73 -11.17 -3.02 -3.31
N THR A 74 -11.09 -3.65 -4.49
CA THR A 74 -12.08 -3.44 -5.55
C THR A 74 -13.50 -3.77 -5.07
N GLU A 75 -13.70 -4.96 -4.48
CA GLU A 75 -15.01 -5.38 -3.98
C GLU A 75 -15.53 -4.47 -2.85
N ASP A 76 -14.66 -3.96 -1.97
CA ASP A 76 -15.06 -3.06 -0.88
C ASP A 76 -15.47 -1.68 -1.36
N LEU A 77 -14.80 -1.17 -2.40
CA LEU A 77 -15.13 0.11 -3.00
C LEU A 77 -16.48 0.03 -3.73
N ASP A 78 -16.75 -1.07 -4.44
CA ASP A 78 -18.02 -1.28 -5.15
C ASP A 78 -19.20 -1.57 -4.18
N ASN A 79 -18.96 -2.30 -3.10
CA ASN A 79 -20.01 -2.72 -2.17
C ASN A 79 -20.18 -1.75 -0.99
N ASN A 80 -20.88 -0.64 -1.21
CA ASN A 80 -21.22 0.37 -0.20
C ASN A 80 -20.03 1.14 0.38
N PHE A 81 -18.93 1.28 -0.36
CA PHE A 81 -17.80 2.11 0.06
C PHE A 81 -17.23 1.71 1.44
N ASN A 82 -16.94 0.42 1.63
CA ASN A 82 -16.34 -0.11 2.87
C ASN A 82 -14.85 0.28 2.97
N PHE A 83 -14.56 1.58 3.04
CA PHE A 83 -13.21 2.13 2.99
C PHE A 83 -12.31 1.63 4.13
N ASN A 84 -12.87 1.49 5.34
CA ASN A 84 -12.12 1.03 6.51
C ASN A 84 -11.58 -0.40 6.32
N THR A 85 -12.36 -1.30 5.72
CA THR A 85 -11.91 -2.68 5.45
C THR A 85 -10.97 -2.74 4.24
N ALA A 86 -11.15 -1.86 3.25
CA ALA A 86 -10.22 -1.74 2.13
C ALA A 86 -8.84 -1.27 2.62
N ILE A 87 -8.80 -0.22 3.46
CA ILE A 87 -7.58 0.29 4.06
C ILE A 87 -6.93 -0.77 4.96
N SER A 88 -7.73 -1.54 5.73
CA SER A 88 -7.22 -2.66 6.53
C SER A 88 -6.49 -3.70 5.67
N ALA A 89 -7.05 -4.09 4.53
CA ALA A 89 -6.42 -5.02 3.61
C ALA A 89 -5.10 -4.47 3.01
N ILE A 90 -5.04 -3.17 2.73
CA ILE A 90 -3.80 -2.51 2.28
C ILE A 90 -2.75 -2.51 3.42
N MET A 91 -3.15 -2.27 4.66
CA MET A 91 -2.24 -2.36 5.82
C MET A 91 -1.67 -3.77 5.99
N GLU A 92 -2.48 -4.81 5.76
CA GLU A 92 -2.04 -6.22 5.73
C GLU A 92 -0.98 -6.46 4.65
N LEU A 93 -1.21 -5.96 3.43
CA LEU A 93 -0.23 -6.05 2.33
C LEU A 93 1.11 -5.39 2.71
N VAL A 94 1.06 -4.18 3.28
CA VAL A 94 2.27 -3.47 3.73
C VAL A 94 3.01 -4.28 4.79
N ASN A 95 2.29 -4.88 5.75
CA ASN A 95 2.89 -5.76 6.75
C ASN A 95 3.54 -7.00 6.12
N ALA A 96 2.91 -7.62 5.12
CA ALA A 96 3.47 -8.75 4.38
C ALA A 96 4.74 -8.37 3.60
N MET A 97 4.75 -7.18 2.97
CA MET A 97 5.94 -6.65 2.28
C MET A 97 7.12 -6.45 3.24
N TYR A 98 6.88 -5.91 4.44
CA TYR A 98 7.92 -5.81 5.47
C TYR A 98 8.42 -7.18 5.92
N ALA A 99 7.51 -8.11 6.25
CA ALA A 99 7.87 -9.44 6.70
C ALA A 99 8.70 -10.24 5.67
N HIS A 100 8.45 -10.01 4.39
CA HIS A 100 9.26 -10.56 3.30
C HIS A 100 10.63 -9.86 3.20
N LYS A 101 10.64 -8.52 3.19
CA LYS A 101 11.87 -7.73 3.04
C LYS A 101 12.89 -7.99 4.16
N ASP A 102 12.43 -8.24 5.38
CA ASP A 102 13.29 -8.52 6.53
C ASP A 102 14.02 -9.87 6.43
N LYS A 103 13.53 -10.79 5.60
CA LYS A 103 14.08 -12.15 5.43
C LYS A 103 14.80 -12.35 4.10
N ALA A 104 14.38 -11.62 3.06
CA ALA A 104 14.89 -11.80 1.71
C ALA A 104 16.25 -11.09 1.53
N GLU A 105 17.26 -11.84 1.09
CA GLU A 105 18.57 -11.28 0.70
C GLU A 105 18.48 -10.51 -0.61
N THR A 106 17.67 -11.02 -1.55
CA THR A 106 17.38 -10.40 -2.85
C THR A 106 15.90 -10.54 -3.14
N ILE A 107 15.35 -9.61 -3.92
CA ILE A 107 13.96 -9.63 -4.36
C ILE A 107 13.93 -9.54 -5.87
N ASN A 108 13.11 -10.39 -6.50
CA ASN A 108 12.85 -10.36 -7.93
C ASN A 108 12.38 -8.96 -8.36
N SER A 109 13.08 -8.35 -9.31
CA SER A 109 12.84 -6.95 -9.67
C SER A 109 11.47 -6.73 -10.31
N ALA A 110 10.93 -7.71 -11.02
CA ALA A 110 9.59 -7.60 -11.60
C ALA A 110 8.50 -7.63 -10.52
N LEU A 111 8.66 -8.49 -9.50
CA LEU A 111 7.75 -8.51 -8.36
C LEU A 111 7.84 -7.21 -7.55
N ALA A 112 9.06 -6.70 -7.34
CA ALA A 112 9.25 -5.47 -6.61
C ALA A 112 8.53 -4.29 -7.28
N ASN A 113 8.66 -4.15 -8.61
CA ASN A 113 7.95 -3.15 -9.38
C ASN A 113 6.42 -3.37 -9.32
N GLU A 114 5.93 -4.60 -9.49
CA GLU A 114 4.48 -4.90 -9.41
C GLU A 114 3.89 -4.50 -8.05
N LEU A 115 4.60 -4.80 -6.96
CA LEU A 115 4.18 -4.47 -5.60
C LEU A 115 4.11 -2.96 -5.37
N THR A 116 5.14 -2.20 -5.74
CA THR A 116 5.17 -0.75 -5.50
C THR A 116 4.08 -0.04 -6.30
N HIS A 117 3.96 -0.33 -7.60
CA HIS A 117 2.96 0.33 -8.46
C HIS A 117 1.54 -0.01 -8.01
N SER A 118 1.27 -1.29 -7.73
CA SER A 118 -0.06 -1.72 -7.30
C SER A 118 -0.42 -1.16 -5.93
N LEU A 119 0.53 -1.10 -4.98
CA LEU A 119 0.28 -0.50 -3.67
C LEU A 119 -0.09 0.99 -3.79
N LEU A 120 0.62 1.75 -4.63
CA LEU A 120 0.31 3.17 -4.83
C LEU A 120 -1.06 3.36 -5.49
N LEU A 121 -1.39 2.58 -6.52
CA LEU A 121 -2.70 2.63 -7.18
C LEU A 121 -3.84 2.30 -6.20
N LEU A 122 -3.66 1.31 -5.32
CA LEU A 122 -4.65 0.97 -4.31
C LEU A 122 -4.83 2.07 -3.26
N LEU A 123 -3.78 2.84 -2.97
CA LEU A 123 -3.80 3.93 -1.99
C LEU A 123 -4.28 5.28 -2.56
N ALA A 124 -4.14 5.49 -3.87
CA ALA A 124 -4.41 6.78 -4.52
C ALA A 124 -5.79 7.39 -4.21
N PRO A 125 -6.90 6.63 -4.17
CA PRO A 125 -8.20 7.20 -3.81
C PRO A 125 -8.25 7.79 -2.39
N PHE A 126 -7.44 7.25 -1.48
CA PHE A 126 -7.42 7.62 -0.07
C PHE A 126 -6.42 8.74 0.21
N VAL A 127 -5.21 8.62 -0.35
CA VAL A 127 -4.04 9.48 -0.06
C VAL A 127 -3.34 9.95 -1.35
N PRO A 128 -4.02 10.80 -2.14
CA PRO A 128 -3.58 11.13 -3.50
C PRO A 128 -2.26 11.90 -3.55
N HIS A 129 -1.95 12.76 -2.59
CA HIS A 129 -0.76 13.62 -2.69
C HIS A 129 0.54 12.84 -2.49
N MET A 130 0.56 11.96 -1.48
CA MET A 130 1.70 11.09 -1.20
C MET A 130 1.91 10.05 -2.31
N THR A 131 0.81 9.52 -2.86
CA THR A 131 0.91 8.52 -3.92
C THR A 131 1.37 9.13 -5.24
N GLU A 132 0.93 10.34 -5.59
CA GLU A 132 1.45 11.08 -6.75
C GLU A 132 2.96 11.34 -6.65
N GLU A 133 3.44 11.79 -5.49
CA GLU A 133 4.87 12.04 -5.28
C GLU A 133 5.69 10.75 -5.43
N LEU A 134 5.25 9.67 -4.73
CA LEU A 134 5.92 8.38 -4.81
C LEU A 134 5.85 7.78 -6.22
N TRP A 135 4.77 7.99 -6.96
CA TRP A 135 4.62 7.53 -8.34
C TRP A 135 5.67 8.13 -9.26
N HIS A 136 5.91 9.43 -9.14
CA HIS A 136 7.00 10.09 -9.85
C HIS A 136 8.40 9.63 -9.39
N GLU A 137 8.58 9.33 -8.09
CA GLU A 137 9.84 8.73 -7.59
C GLU A 137 10.09 7.31 -8.13
N LEU A 138 9.05 6.57 -8.53
CA LEU A 138 9.19 5.31 -9.27
C LEU A 138 9.64 5.51 -10.73
N GLY A 139 9.67 6.76 -11.21
CA GLY A 139 10.08 7.14 -12.56
C GLY A 139 8.93 7.31 -13.55
N GLU A 140 7.70 7.27 -13.07
CA GLU A 140 6.52 7.46 -13.91
C GLU A 140 6.36 8.95 -14.30
N THR A 141 5.88 9.19 -15.52
CA THR A 141 5.82 10.54 -16.10
C THR A 141 4.40 11.10 -16.20
N THR A 142 3.41 10.26 -16.00
CA THR A 142 2.00 10.64 -15.94
C THR A 142 1.51 10.67 -14.49
N SER A 143 0.40 11.36 -14.26
CA SER A 143 -0.32 11.29 -12.98
C SER A 143 -0.82 9.88 -12.71
N ILE A 144 -0.93 9.51 -11.44
CA ILE A 144 -1.39 8.19 -11.00
C ILE A 144 -2.91 7.99 -11.22
#